data_AF-A0A4S8LAG1-F1
#
_entry.id   AF-A0A4S8LAG1-F1
#
_cell.length_a   1.000
_cell.length_b   1.000
_cell.length_c   1.000
_cell.angle_alpha   90.00
_cell.angle_beta   90.00
_cell.angle_gamma   90.00
#
_symmetry.space_group_name_H-M   'P 1'
#
loop_
_entity.id
_entity.type
_entity.pdbx_description
1 polymer ?
#
loop_
_entity_poly.entity_id
_entity_poly.type
_entity_poly.pdbx_seq_one_letter_code
_entity_poly.pdbx_strand_id
1 'polypeptide(L)'
;MCYIYKTKNPNKLTLAIEIDRKDILDATVRTMKAKKEMTYEKIKIQMIDAVRNHFMLSVDMIKKSVDWLVGNDYLERSEIGTYSCTLLE
;
A
#
# COMPACT_ATOMS: atom_id res chain seq x y z
N MET A 1 -12.73 10.75 -8.69
CA MET A 1 -11.82 9.60 -8.48
C MET A 1 -11.80 8.77 -9.75
N CYS A 2 -10.74 8.87 -10.56
CA CYS A 2 -10.50 7.95 -11.67
C CYS A 2 -9.01 8.01 -12.00
N TYR A 3 -8.24 7.01 -11.57
CA TYR A 3 -6.89 6.83 -12.08
C TYR A 3 -6.94 5.82 -13.23
N ILE A 4 -6.88 6.40 -14.42
CA ILE A 4 -6.52 5.79 -15.71
C ILE A 4 -5.28 4.90 -15.49
N TYR A 5 -5.20 3.67 -16.03
CA TYR A 5 -4.19 3.23 -17.01
C TYR A 5 -4.61 1.90 -17.65
N LYS A 6 -4.41 1.86 -18.97
CA LYS A 6 -4.64 0.77 -19.92
C LYS A 6 -4.05 -0.57 -19.46
N THR A 7 -4.82 -1.65 -19.57
CA THR A 7 -4.26 -3.01 -19.62
C THR A 7 -4.67 -3.70 -20.92
N LYS A 8 -3.65 -4.11 -21.68
CA LYS A 8 -3.77 -5.00 -22.84
C LYS A 8 -4.23 -6.37 -22.32
N ASN A 9 -5.49 -6.69 -22.62
CA ASN A 9 -6.11 -8.01 -22.61
C ASN A 9 -5.70 -8.99 -21.49
N PRO A 10 -6.41 -9.04 -20.36
CA PRO A 10 -6.07 -9.95 -19.27
C PRO A 10 -7.01 -11.16 -19.20
N ASN A 11 -6.41 -12.34 -19.01
CA ASN A 11 -7.12 -13.56 -18.62
C ASN A 11 -7.88 -13.30 -17.30
N LYS A 12 -9.16 -13.71 -17.19
CA LYS A 12 -10.04 -13.35 -16.05
C LYS A 12 -9.48 -13.72 -14.66
N LEU A 13 -8.57 -14.70 -14.58
CA LEU A 13 -7.89 -15.11 -13.35
C LEU A 13 -6.78 -14.13 -12.92
N THR A 14 -6.04 -13.55 -13.86
CA THR A 14 -4.96 -12.60 -13.53
C THR A 14 -5.55 -11.26 -13.08
N LEU A 15 -6.72 -10.89 -13.62
CA LEU A 15 -7.48 -9.71 -13.20
C LEU A 15 -7.82 -9.72 -11.72
N ALA A 16 -8.34 -10.83 -11.20
CA ALA A 16 -8.75 -10.93 -9.79
C ALA A 16 -7.55 -10.73 -8.84
N ILE A 17 -6.39 -11.28 -9.20
CA ILE A 17 -5.14 -11.16 -8.43
C ILE A 17 -4.58 -9.72 -8.49
N GLU A 18 -4.74 -9.06 -9.63
CA GLU A 18 -4.27 -7.70 -9.83
C GLU A 18 -5.15 -6.66 -9.12
N ILE A 19 -6.46 -6.93 -9.04
CA ILE A 19 -7.43 -6.14 -8.26
C ILE A 19 -7.09 -6.20 -6.77
N ASP A 20 -6.77 -7.39 -6.25
CA ASP A 20 -6.38 -7.59 -4.84
C ASP A 20 -5.11 -6.79 -4.48
N ARG A 21 -4.08 -6.84 -5.33
CA ARG A 21 -2.87 -6.04 -5.16
C ARG A 21 -3.14 -4.54 -5.12
N LYS A 22 -4.08 -4.09 -5.94
CA LYS A 22 -4.44 -2.67 -6.03
C LYS A 22 -5.18 -2.20 -4.78
N ASP A 23 -6.03 -3.05 -4.21
CA ASP A 23 -6.76 -2.75 -2.97
C ASP A 23 -5.81 -2.62 -1.78
N ILE A 24 -4.80 -3.51 -1.70
CA ILE A 24 -3.75 -3.45 -0.67
C ILE A 24 -2.96 -2.14 -0.78
N LEU A 25 -2.57 -1.76 -1.99
CA LEU A 25 -1.78 -0.55 -2.24
C LEU A 25 -2.57 0.71 -1.86
N ASP A 26 -3.85 0.75 -2.25
CA ASP A 26 -4.74 1.85 -1.94
C ASP A 26 -5.03 1.95 -0.44
N ALA A 27 -5.27 0.83 0.25
CA ALA A 27 -5.39 0.79 1.71
C ALA A 27 -4.12 1.31 2.40
N THR A 28 -2.93 0.93 1.89
CA THR A 28 -1.64 1.41 2.41
C THR A 28 -1.54 2.94 2.32
N VAL A 29 -1.82 3.49 1.14
CA VAL A 29 -1.76 4.94 0.89
C VAL A 29 -2.79 5.67 1.76
N ARG A 30 -4.00 5.13 1.93
CA ARG A 30 -5.02 5.71 2.84
C ARG A 30 -4.54 5.75 4.29
N THR A 31 -3.98 4.65 4.81
CA THR A 31 -3.44 4.59 6.18
C THR A 31 -2.29 5.58 6.39
N MET A 32 -1.38 5.66 5.41
CA MET A 32 -0.23 6.57 5.49
C MET A 32 -0.64 8.04 5.35
N LYS A 33 -1.60 8.35 4.47
CA LYS A 33 -2.17 9.71 4.34
C LYS A 33 -2.87 10.17 5.61
N ALA A 34 -3.54 9.26 6.32
CA ALA A 34 -4.23 9.59 7.58
C ALA A 34 -3.25 9.89 8.74
N LYS A 35 -2.06 9.28 8.76
CA LYS A 35 -1.16 9.33 9.91
C LYS A 35 0.13 10.13 9.72
N LYS A 36 0.43 10.62 8.50
CA LYS A 36 1.58 11.47 8.09
C LYS A 36 2.98 10.88 8.39
N GLU A 37 3.21 10.37 9.60
CA GLU A 37 4.46 9.78 10.07
C GLU A 37 4.18 8.58 10.97
N MET A 38 4.79 7.43 10.67
CA MET A 38 4.59 6.23 11.49
C MET A 38 5.74 5.22 11.38
N THR A 39 6.01 4.49 12.46
CA THR A 39 6.98 3.39 12.50
C THR A 39 6.46 2.16 11.76
N TYR A 40 7.36 1.38 11.17
CA TYR A 40 7.02 0.16 10.42
C TYR A 40 6.11 -0.82 11.16
N GLU A 41 6.33 -1.02 12.47
CA GLU A 41 5.51 -1.93 13.28
C GLU A 41 4.05 -1.46 13.37
N LYS A 42 3.84 -0.16 13.56
CA LYS A 42 2.50 0.43 13.57
C LYS A 42 1.87 0.41 12.17
N ILE A 43 2.67 0.56 11.10
CA ILE A 43 2.20 0.44 9.71
C ILE A 43 1.60 -0.95 9.48
N LYS A 44 2.30 -2.01 9.89
CA LYS A 44 1.77 -3.38 9.76
C LYS A 44 0.43 -3.55 10.46
N ILE A 45 0.34 -3.13 11.73
CA ILE A 45 -0.87 -3.33 12.54
C ILE A 45 -2.05 -2.61 11.90
N GLN A 46 -1.86 -1.35 11.52
CA GLN A 46 -2.94 -0.56 10.94
C GLN A 46 -3.34 -1.03 9.54
N MET A 47 -2.39 -1.50 8.73
CA MET A 47 -2.71 -2.09 7.43
C MET A 47 -3.52 -3.37 7.58
N ILE A 48 -3.11 -4.26 8.49
CA ILE A 48 -3.84 -5.50 8.79
C ILE A 48 -5.26 -5.16 9.22
N ASP A 49 -5.44 -4.16 10.10
CA ASP A 49 -6.77 -3.74 10.55
C ASP A 49 -7.61 -3.15 9.41
N ALA A 50 -7.03 -2.28 8.59
CA ALA A 50 -7.71 -1.62 7.48
C ALA A 50 -8.21 -2.58 6.40
N VAL A 51 -7.45 -3.66 6.15
CA VAL A 51 -7.76 -4.65 5.11
C VAL A 51 -8.45 -5.90 5.66
N ARG A 52 -8.56 -6.05 6.99
CA ARG A 52 -9.12 -7.24 7.67
C ARG A 52 -10.50 -7.62 7.17
N ASN A 53 -11.30 -6.63 6.80
CA ASN A 53 -12.68 -6.83 6.34
C ASN A 53 -12.75 -7.36 4.90
N HIS A 54 -11.70 -7.16 4.11
CA HIS A 54 -11.63 -7.57 2.70
C HIS A 54 -10.71 -8.77 2.48
N PHE A 55 -9.61 -8.90 3.24
CA PHE A 55 -8.59 -9.91 2.98
C PHE A 55 -7.76 -10.30 4.21
N MET A 56 -7.23 -11.52 4.21
CA MET A 56 -6.18 -11.96 5.15
C MET A 56 -4.80 -11.76 4.53
N LEU A 57 -4.18 -10.60 4.78
CA LEU A 57 -2.85 -10.30 4.26
C LEU A 57 -1.73 -11.00 5.04
N SER A 58 -0.74 -11.48 4.28
CA SER A 58 0.53 -11.97 4.81
C SER A 58 1.54 -10.82 4.98
N VAL A 59 2.42 -10.92 5.98
CA VAL A 59 3.44 -9.91 6.27
C VAL A 59 4.39 -9.67 5.08
N ASP A 60 4.59 -10.67 4.22
CA ASP A 60 5.37 -10.57 2.99
C ASP A 60 4.75 -9.59 1.98
N MET A 61 3.42 -9.59 1.84
CA MET A 61 2.72 -8.67 0.93
C MET A 61 2.85 -7.22 1.41
N ILE A 62 2.75 -7.00 2.72
CA ILE A 62 2.91 -5.68 3.33
C ILE A 62 4.31 -5.12 3.06
N LYS A 63 5.35 -5.97 3.18
CA LYS A 63 6.73 -5.58 2.84
C LYS A 63 6.85 -5.13 1.40
N LYS A 64 6.33 -5.91 0.45
CA LYS A 64 6.38 -5.60 -0.99
C LYS A 64 5.66 -4.30 -1.32
N SER A 65 4.51 -4.04 -0.70
CA SER A 65 3.78 -2.79 -0.93
C SER A 65 4.53 -1.58 -0.38
N VAL A 66 5.11 -1.67 0.82
CA VAL A 66 5.91 -0.57 1.39
C VAL A 66 7.17 -0.33 0.55
N ASP A 67 7.87 -1.38 0.12
CA ASP A 67 9.03 -1.30 -0.75
C ASP A 67 8.69 -0.61 -2.09
N TRP A 68 7.57 -0.99 -2.70
CA TRP A 68 7.09 -0.36 -3.92
C TRP A 68 6.79 1.13 -3.72
N LEU A 69 6.16 1.50 -2.60
CA LEU A 69 5.84 2.89 -2.29
C LEU A 69 7.09 3.74 -2.02
N VAL A 70 8.10 3.17 -1.36
CA VAL A 70 9.41 3.83 -1.17
C VAL A 70 10.13 3.99 -2.52
N GLY A 71 10.13 2.96 -3.37
CA GLY A 71 10.75 3.02 -4.70
C GLY A 71 10.07 4.00 -5.67
N ASN A 72 8.80 4.34 -5.44
CA ASN A 72 8.05 5.33 -6.22
C ASN A 72 8.01 6.71 -5.55
N ASP A 73 8.84 6.96 -4.52
CA ASP A 73 8.96 8.25 -3.84
C ASP A 73 7.67 8.71 -3.10
N TYR A 74 6.73 7.79 -2.86
CA TYR A 74 5.51 8.07 -2.09
C TYR A 74 5.73 8.03 -0.57
N LEU A 75 6.79 7.32 -0.14
CA LEU A 75 7.20 7.19 1.25
C LEU A 75 8.69 7.48 1.36
N GLU A 76 9.05 8.38 2.26
CA GLU A 76 10.44 8.64 2.62
C GLU A 76 10.78 7.85 3.88
N ARG A 77 11.96 7.21 3.88
CA ARG A 77 12.48 6.50 5.05
C ARG A 77 13.44 7.42 5.78
N SER A 78 13.02 7.86 6.96
CA SER A 78 13.89 8.62 7.87
C SER A 78 14.95 7.70 8.51
N GLU A 79 16.11 8.25 8.87
CA GLU A 79 17.26 7.52 9.42
C GLU A 79 16.93 6.66 10.65
N ILE A 80 15.87 7.00 11.37
CA ILE A 80 15.43 6.36 12.61
C ILE A 80 14.45 5.19 12.36
N GLY A 81 14.20 4.82 11.09
CA GLY A 81 13.26 3.75 10.72
C GLY A 81 11.79 4.18 10.73
N THR A 82 11.53 5.48 10.76
CA THR A 82 10.21 6.09 10.59
C THR A 82 9.93 6.32 9.11
N TYR A 83 8.68 6.12 8.67
CA TYR A 83 8.26 6.41 7.31
C TYR A 83 7.37 7.66 7.33
N SER A 84 7.76 8.66 6.55
CA SER A 84 7.02 9.89 6.30
C SER A 84 6.35 9.79 4.92
N CYS A 85 5.10 10.24 4.83
CA CYS A 85 4.37 10.26 3.56
C CYS A 85 4.61 11.60 2.85
N THR A 86 5.27 11.56 1.68
CA THR A 86 5.57 12.74 0.85
C THR A 86 4.41 13.13 -0.07
N LEU A 87 3.34 12.34 -0.16
CA LEU A 87 2.08 12.67 -0.85
C LEU A 87 1.24 13.73 -0.12
N LEU A 88 1.85 14.86 0.23
CA LEU A 88 1.19 16.04 0.78
C LEU A 88 1.24 17.19 -0.23
N GLU A 89 0.36 17.10 -1.23
CA GLU A 89 -0.48 18.21 -1.74
C GLU A 89 -1.90 17.67 -2.01
#